data_AF-A0A6C1KI42-F1
#
_entry.id   AF-A0A6C1KI42-F1
#
_cell.length_a   1.000
_cell.length_b   1.000
_cell.length_c   1.000
_cell.angle_alpha   90.00
_cell.angle_beta   90.00
_cell.angle_gamma   90.00
#
_symmetry.space_group_name_H-M   'P 1'
#
loop_
_entity.id
_entity.type
_entity.pdbx_description
1 polymer ?
#
loop_
_entity_poly.entity_id
_entity_poly.type
_entity_poly.pdbx_seq_one_letter_code
_entity_poly.pdbx_strand_id
1 'polypeptide(L)'
;MTVPAALQPGSANQIAALLNPNEAAPSWLRSSLAAMTADYPPRLPAHRALSDQQKEVAAEMCSRLASRLGPASTDELAAFVVTLQDNLAERVEDDDTLRRRQEGYLISLDGVPAFALHEAYRRIMQRKVPGFSPRFMPKGPELRQLLDEIAEPARTFRGQLHRLLAAKVEEPSRRDGSRTLPPEVSALFARPEGERVRRRRPLNPSGVDHSAPYHFAVKGE
;
A
#
# COMPACT_ATOMS: atom_id res chain seq x y z
N MET A 1 -29.43 16.84 -15.34
CA MET A 1 -28.06 16.43 -15.74
C MET A 1 -28.03 14.91 -15.75
N THR A 2 -28.18 14.31 -16.92
CA THR A 2 -28.22 12.85 -17.09
C THR A 2 -26.82 12.41 -17.48
N VAL A 3 -26.19 11.55 -16.69
CA VAL A 3 -24.88 10.97 -17.04
C VAL A 3 -25.09 10.07 -18.27
N PRO A 4 -24.27 10.19 -19.34
CA PRO A 4 -24.38 9.33 -20.52
C PRO A 4 -24.44 7.85 -20.13
N ALA A 5 -25.25 7.05 -20.83
CA ALA A 5 -25.38 5.61 -20.57
C ALA A 5 -24.03 4.87 -20.69
N ALA A 6 -23.12 5.37 -21.53
CA ALA A 6 -21.75 4.89 -21.69
C ALA A 6 -20.84 5.18 -20.48
N LEU A 7 -21.30 6.00 -19.52
CA LEU A 7 -20.57 6.34 -18.31
C LEU A 7 -21.23 5.79 -17.03
N GLN A 8 -22.07 4.76 -17.13
CA GLN A 8 -22.70 4.19 -15.93
C GLN A 8 -21.70 3.37 -15.11
N PRO A 9 -21.38 3.81 -13.89
CA PRO A 9 -20.45 3.09 -13.04
C PRO A 9 -21.03 1.75 -12.58
N GLY A 10 -20.16 0.76 -12.30
CA GLY A 10 -20.51 -0.31 -11.36
C GLY A 10 -21.04 0.29 -10.05
N SER A 11 -21.80 -0.49 -9.25
CA SER A 11 -22.50 0.08 -8.07
C SER A 11 -21.58 0.97 -7.22
N ALA A 12 -22.10 2.06 -6.65
CA ALA A 12 -21.28 3.06 -5.94
C ALA A 12 -20.34 2.45 -4.89
N ASN A 13 -20.77 1.35 -4.26
CA ASN A 13 -19.98 0.57 -3.31
C ASN A 13 -18.76 -0.11 -3.95
N GLN A 14 -18.85 -0.56 -5.21
CA GLN A 14 -17.73 -1.13 -5.95
C GLN A 14 -16.67 -0.08 -6.29
N ILE A 15 -17.08 1.13 -6.68
CA ILE A 15 -16.12 2.22 -6.92
C ILE A 15 -15.45 2.64 -5.62
N ALA A 16 -16.21 2.79 -4.52
CA ALA A 16 -15.63 3.11 -3.22
C ALA A 16 -14.55 2.07 -2.80
N ALA A 17 -14.81 0.78 -3.06
CA ALA A 17 -13.84 -0.28 -2.83
C ALA A 17 -12.60 -0.21 -3.74
N LEU A 18 -12.70 0.36 -4.94
CA LEU A 18 -11.54 0.58 -5.81
C LEU A 18 -10.70 1.80 -5.38
N LEU A 19 -11.34 2.81 -4.81
CA LEU A 19 -10.65 4.02 -4.33
C LEU A 19 -9.90 3.77 -3.02
N ASN A 20 -10.48 2.95 -2.13
CA ASN A 20 -9.89 2.58 -0.84
C ASN A 20 -9.89 1.04 -0.66
N PRO A 21 -9.13 0.29 -1.46
CA PRO A 21 -9.20 -1.17 -1.47
C PRO A 21 -8.68 -1.80 -0.18
N ASN A 22 -7.74 -1.14 0.52
CA ASN A 22 -7.30 -1.55 1.84
C ASN A 22 -8.41 -1.48 2.89
N GLU A 23 -9.25 -0.44 2.86
CA GLU A 23 -10.34 -0.28 3.84
C GLU A 23 -11.47 -1.27 3.59
N ALA A 24 -11.76 -1.55 2.32
CA ALA A 24 -12.76 -2.54 1.91
C ALA A 24 -12.31 -3.99 2.15
N ALA A 25 -11.02 -4.23 2.42
CA ALA A 25 -10.46 -5.56 2.60
C ALA A 25 -10.81 -6.16 3.98
N PRO A 26 -11.05 -7.49 4.05
CA PRO A 26 -11.20 -8.20 5.31
C PRO A 26 -10.02 -7.95 6.26
N SER A 27 -10.29 -7.93 7.57
CA SER A 27 -9.26 -7.67 8.60
C SER A 27 -8.11 -8.67 8.58
N TRP A 28 -8.38 -9.95 8.27
CA TRP A 28 -7.36 -10.99 8.13
C TRP A 28 -6.41 -10.69 6.97
N LEU A 29 -6.92 -10.15 5.86
CA LEU A 29 -6.14 -9.84 4.67
C LEU A 29 -5.22 -8.65 4.94
N ARG A 30 -5.76 -7.58 5.52
CA ARG A 30 -4.96 -6.43 5.98
C ARG A 30 -3.85 -6.84 6.93
N SER A 31 -4.15 -7.73 7.88
CA SER A 31 -3.16 -8.21 8.83
C SER A 31 -2.05 -9.02 8.15
N SER A 32 -2.39 -9.81 7.14
CA SER A 32 -1.42 -10.62 6.39
C SER A 32 -0.54 -9.75 5.49
N LEU A 33 -1.15 -8.75 4.83
CA LEU A 33 -0.42 -7.75 4.04
C LEU A 33 0.56 -6.92 4.89
N ALA A 34 0.15 -6.52 6.10
CA ALA A 34 1.02 -5.78 7.02
C ALA A 34 2.17 -6.63 7.60
N ALA A 35 2.01 -7.95 7.65
CA ALA A 35 3.02 -8.87 8.15
C ALA A 35 3.99 -9.37 7.06
N MET A 36 3.73 -9.05 5.80
CA MET A 36 4.56 -9.45 4.67
C MET A 36 5.87 -8.64 4.66
N THR A 37 7.01 -9.32 4.49
CA THR A 37 8.30 -8.64 4.38
C THR A 37 8.43 -7.88 3.06
N ALA A 38 9.30 -6.87 3.03
CA ALA A 38 9.61 -6.12 1.82
C ALA A 38 10.57 -6.87 0.87
N ASP A 39 11.09 -8.03 1.27
CA ASP A 39 12.08 -8.80 0.54
C ASP A 39 11.51 -9.46 -0.73
N TYR A 40 12.42 -9.91 -1.62
CA TYR A 40 12.08 -10.73 -2.77
C TYR A 40 12.78 -12.10 -2.71
N PRO A 41 12.05 -13.23 -2.66
CA PRO A 41 10.59 -13.33 -2.59
C PRO A 41 10.02 -12.87 -1.24
N PRO A 42 8.78 -12.34 -1.21
CA PRO A 42 8.15 -11.91 0.03
C PRO A 42 7.95 -13.11 0.97
N ARG A 43 8.11 -12.86 2.27
CA ARG A 43 7.93 -13.87 3.31
C ARG A 43 6.77 -13.51 4.22
N LEU A 44 6.10 -14.53 4.72
CA LEU A 44 4.94 -14.41 5.58
C LEU A 44 5.10 -15.31 6.81
N PRO A 45 4.98 -14.77 8.05
CA PRO A 45 5.05 -15.59 9.25
C PRO A 45 3.95 -16.68 9.24
N ALA A 46 4.25 -17.90 9.70
CA ALA A 46 3.28 -19.01 9.72
C ALA A 46 1.92 -18.66 10.36
N HIS A 47 1.93 -17.90 11.46
CA HIS A 47 0.71 -17.48 12.15
C HIS A 47 -0.15 -16.45 11.38
N ARG A 48 0.38 -15.91 10.26
CA ARG A 48 -0.31 -15.02 9.31
C ARG A 48 -0.47 -15.67 7.94
N ALA A 49 -0.10 -16.94 7.79
CA ALA A 49 -0.27 -17.66 6.55
C ALA A 49 -1.76 -17.74 6.18
N LEU A 50 -2.05 -17.59 4.89
CA LEU A 50 -3.40 -17.73 4.38
C LEU A 50 -3.81 -19.20 4.36
N SER A 51 -5.02 -19.50 4.85
CA SER A 51 -5.68 -20.78 4.55
C SER A 51 -6.01 -20.89 3.06
N ASP A 52 -6.29 -22.09 2.57
CA ASP A 52 -6.59 -22.28 1.16
C ASP A 52 -7.85 -21.51 0.73
N GLN A 53 -8.88 -21.48 1.56
CA GLN A 53 -10.07 -20.63 1.34
C GLN A 53 -9.71 -19.13 1.30
N GLN A 54 -8.80 -18.66 2.15
CA GLN A 54 -8.35 -17.27 2.13
C GLN A 54 -7.54 -16.93 0.88
N LYS A 55 -6.75 -17.90 0.37
CA LYS A 55 -6.04 -17.75 -0.91
C LYS A 55 -7.02 -17.64 -2.08
N GLU A 56 -8.08 -18.46 -2.10
CA GLU A 56 -9.13 -18.38 -3.12
C GLU A 56 -9.80 -17.01 -3.12
N VAL A 57 -10.19 -16.49 -1.94
CA VAL A 57 -10.78 -15.16 -1.81
C VAL A 57 -9.80 -14.07 -2.27
N ALA A 58 -8.53 -14.14 -1.88
CA ALA A 58 -7.51 -13.17 -2.30
C ALA A 58 -7.25 -13.23 -3.81
N ALA A 59 -7.24 -14.43 -4.40
CA ALA A 59 -7.08 -14.63 -5.85
C ALA A 59 -8.29 -14.08 -6.62
N GLU A 60 -9.51 -14.32 -6.13
CA GLU A 60 -10.73 -13.75 -6.71
C GLU A 60 -10.71 -12.22 -6.65
N MET A 61 -10.35 -11.64 -5.50
CA MET A 61 -10.20 -10.19 -5.36
C MET A 61 -9.16 -9.64 -6.34
N CYS A 62 -8.03 -10.32 -6.51
CA CYS A 62 -6.98 -9.93 -7.44
C CYS A 62 -7.46 -9.98 -8.90
N SER A 63 -8.21 -11.02 -9.28
CA SER A 63 -8.81 -11.16 -10.61
C SER A 63 -9.84 -10.07 -10.89
N ARG A 64 -10.74 -9.81 -9.92
CA ARG A 64 -11.72 -8.71 -10.03
C ARG A 64 -11.04 -7.35 -10.20
N LEU A 65 -9.97 -7.07 -9.47
CA LEU A 65 -9.19 -5.84 -9.63
C LEU A 65 -8.53 -5.76 -11.00
N ALA A 66 -7.98 -6.86 -11.52
CA ALA A 66 -7.38 -6.89 -12.85
C ALA A 66 -8.41 -6.52 -13.93
N SER A 67 -9.62 -7.09 -13.87
CA SER A 67 -10.70 -6.75 -14.81
C SER A 67 -11.14 -5.29 -14.70
N ARG A 68 -11.13 -4.70 -13.50
CA ARG A 68 -11.50 -3.29 -13.26
C ARG A 68 -10.41 -2.29 -13.63
N LEU A 69 -9.15 -2.71 -13.59
CA LEU A 69 -7.99 -1.94 -14.02
C LEU A 69 -7.73 -2.04 -15.53
N GLY A 70 -8.56 -2.79 -16.26
CA GLY A 70 -8.52 -2.83 -17.71
C GLY A 70 -8.72 -1.44 -18.32
N PRO A 71 -8.12 -1.17 -19.50
CA PRO A 71 -8.22 0.13 -20.14
C PRO A 71 -9.66 0.42 -20.57
N ALA A 72 -10.06 1.69 -20.46
CA ALA A 72 -11.31 2.17 -21.03
C ALA A 72 -11.27 2.05 -22.56
N SER A 73 -12.43 1.84 -23.16
CA SER A 73 -12.58 1.87 -24.62
C SER A 73 -12.39 3.29 -25.15
N THR A 74 -12.03 3.40 -26.43
CA THR A 74 -11.92 4.69 -27.12
C THR A 74 -13.22 5.49 -27.06
N ASP A 75 -14.38 4.81 -27.13
CA ASP A 75 -15.70 5.44 -27.06
C ASP A 75 -15.98 6.03 -25.67
N GLU A 76 -15.60 5.33 -24.59
CA GLU A 76 -15.71 5.84 -23.22
C GLU A 76 -14.81 7.06 -23.00
N LEU A 77 -13.57 7.02 -23.53
CA LEU A 77 -12.64 8.14 -23.47
C LEU A 77 -13.18 9.35 -24.23
N ALA A 78 -13.67 9.16 -25.46
CA ALA A 78 -14.26 10.22 -26.27
C ALA A 78 -15.49 10.83 -25.57
N ALA A 79 -16.39 9.98 -25.06
CA ALA A 79 -17.57 10.43 -24.32
C ALA A 79 -17.20 11.24 -23.07
N PHE A 80 -16.17 10.81 -22.33
CA PHE A 80 -15.67 11.55 -21.16
C PHE A 80 -15.10 12.92 -21.55
N VAL A 81 -14.29 13.00 -22.61
CA VAL A 81 -13.70 14.26 -23.08
C VAL A 81 -14.78 15.24 -23.52
N VAL A 82 -15.74 14.79 -24.34
CA VAL A 82 -16.87 15.63 -24.80
C VAL A 82 -17.70 16.11 -23.61
N THR A 83 -18.06 15.20 -22.69
CA THR A 83 -18.83 15.57 -21.49
C THR A 83 -18.07 16.60 -20.64
N LEU A 84 -16.75 16.46 -20.51
CA LEU A 84 -15.94 17.42 -19.76
C LEU A 84 -15.87 18.78 -20.47
N GLN A 85 -15.81 18.81 -21.79
CA GLN A 85 -15.84 20.03 -22.61
C GLN A 85 -17.17 20.77 -22.44
N ASP A 86 -18.29 20.06 -22.54
CA ASP A 86 -19.63 20.65 -22.43
C ASP A 86 -19.92 21.31 -21.07
N ASN A 87 -19.22 20.87 -20.01
CA ASN A 87 -19.46 21.34 -18.65
C ASN A 87 -18.42 22.38 -18.17
N LEU A 88 -17.39 22.67 -18.96
CA LEU A 88 -16.36 23.67 -18.65
C LEU A 88 -16.53 24.88 -19.56
N ALA A 89 -16.14 26.07 -19.07
CA ALA A 89 -16.40 27.30 -19.82
C ALA A 89 -15.76 27.26 -21.22
N GLU A 90 -16.58 27.58 -22.22
CA GLU A 90 -16.26 27.52 -23.64
C GLU A 90 -15.12 28.48 -24.00
N ARG A 91 -14.11 27.97 -24.72
CA ARG A 91 -13.29 28.81 -25.58
C ARG A 91 -13.90 28.74 -26.96
N VAL A 92 -14.08 29.88 -27.61
CA VAL A 92 -14.38 29.93 -29.04
C VAL A 92 -13.12 29.45 -29.77
N GLU A 93 -13.13 28.17 -30.15
CA GLU A 93 -12.09 27.51 -30.95
C GLU A 93 -12.70 27.12 -32.29
N ASP A 94 -11.89 27.11 -33.35
CA ASP A 94 -12.29 26.56 -34.65
C ASP A 94 -12.36 25.03 -34.60
N ASP A 95 -13.22 24.44 -35.43
CA ASP A 95 -13.52 23.00 -35.43
C ASP A 95 -12.27 22.13 -35.59
N ASP A 96 -11.29 22.58 -36.39
CA ASP A 96 -10.03 21.85 -36.60
C ASP A 96 -9.13 21.86 -35.36
N THR A 97 -9.07 22.96 -34.62
CA THR A 97 -8.33 23.03 -33.35
C THR A 97 -9.00 22.17 -32.28
N LEU A 98 -10.34 22.19 -32.22
CA LEU A 98 -11.10 21.34 -31.30
C LEU A 98 -10.83 19.85 -31.57
N ARG A 99 -10.86 19.43 -32.84
CA ARG A 99 -10.56 18.05 -33.24
C ARG A 99 -9.15 17.62 -32.83
N ARG A 100 -8.13 18.42 -33.15
CA ARG A 100 -6.73 18.13 -32.78
C ARG A 100 -6.54 18.06 -31.26
N ARG A 101 -7.25 18.92 -30.51
CA ARG A 101 -7.23 18.87 -29.05
C ARG A 101 -7.85 17.57 -28.53
N GLN A 102 -9.01 17.16 -29.06
CA GLN A 102 -9.65 15.90 -28.69
C GLN A 102 -8.74 14.69 -28.97
N GLU A 103 -8.09 14.64 -30.14
CA GLU A 103 -7.07 13.63 -30.46
C GLU A 103 -5.92 13.63 -29.44
N GLY A 104 -5.43 14.81 -29.07
CA GLY A 104 -4.40 14.95 -28.04
C GLY A 104 -4.83 14.41 -26.66
N TYR A 105 -6.11 14.55 -26.30
CA TYR A 105 -6.65 13.90 -25.09
C TYR A 105 -6.70 12.38 -25.25
N LEU A 106 -7.21 11.86 -26.36
CA LEU A 106 -7.28 10.41 -26.56
C LEU A 106 -5.91 9.75 -26.44
N ILE A 107 -4.86 10.37 -27.02
CA ILE A 107 -3.48 9.90 -26.88
C ILE A 107 -3.01 9.98 -25.42
N SER A 108 -3.29 11.09 -24.73
CA SER A 108 -2.84 11.29 -23.35
C SER A 108 -3.51 10.34 -22.35
N LEU A 109 -4.76 9.95 -22.63
CA LEU A 109 -5.60 9.15 -21.73
C LEU A 109 -5.59 7.65 -22.09
N ASP A 110 -4.78 7.25 -23.07
CA ASP A 110 -4.66 5.86 -23.47
C ASP A 110 -4.22 4.95 -22.30
N GLY A 111 -4.87 3.80 -22.17
CA GLY A 111 -4.62 2.84 -21.10
C GLY A 111 -5.22 3.17 -19.72
N VAL A 112 -5.96 4.28 -19.59
CA VAL A 112 -6.61 4.65 -18.32
C VAL A 112 -7.85 3.77 -18.06
N PRO A 113 -8.07 3.27 -16.83
CA PRO A 113 -9.25 2.47 -16.53
C PRO A 113 -10.54 3.30 -16.46
N ALA A 114 -11.66 2.74 -16.93
CA ALA A 114 -12.95 3.44 -17.02
C ALA A 114 -13.44 4.02 -15.69
N PHE A 115 -13.25 3.31 -14.56
CA PHE A 115 -13.68 3.82 -13.25
C PHE A 115 -12.95 5.11 -12.86
N ALA A 116 -11.70 5.29 -13.30
CA ALA A 116 -10.94 6.49 -13.01
C ALA A 116 -11.52 7.70 -13.74
N LEU A 117 -12.02 7.51 -14.98
CA LEU A 117 -12.70 8.57 -15.74
C LEU A 117 -13.93 9.09 -14.99
N HIS A 118 -14.79 8.18 -14.50
CA HIS A 118 -15.99 8.56 -13.75
C HIS A 118 -15.65 9.30 -12.47
N GLU A 119 -14.68 8.80 -11.71
CA GLU A 119 -14.27 9.44 -10.46
C GLU A 119 -13.59 10.79 -10.71
N ALA A 120 -12.77 10.92 -11.76
CA ALA A 120 -12.16 12.19 -12.17
C ALA A 120 -13.24 13.21 -12.52
N TYR A 121 -14.22 12.83 -13.37
CA TYR A 121 -15.36 13.69 -13.69
C TYR A 121 -16.06 14.19 -12.42
N ARG A 122 -16.38 13.27 -11.51
CA ARG A 122 -17.02 13.58 -10.23
C ARG A 122 -16.20 14.58 -9.40
N ARG A 123 -14.89 14.35 -9.26
CA ARG A 123 -14.00 15.21 -8.45
C ARG A 123 -13.84 16.61 -9.06
N ILE A 124 -13.70 16.69 -10.39
CA ILE A 124 -13.59 17.97 -11.12
C ILE A 124 -14.88 18.77 -10.97
N MET A 125 -16.04 18.16 -11.22
CA MET A 125 -17.34 18.82 -11.11
C MET A 125 -17.65 19.27 -9.67
N GLN A 126 -17.21 18.49 -8.66
CA GLN A 126 -17.33 18.86 -7.24
C GLN A 126 -16.30 19.90 -6.77
N ARG A 127 -15.41 20.38 -7.66
CA ARG A 127 -14.33 21.32 -7.35
C ARG A 127 -13.41 20.85 -6.21
N LYS A 128 -13.23 19.53 -6.11
CA LYS A 128 -12.39 18.90 -5.08
C LYS A 128 -10.93 18.75 -5.51
N VAL A 129 -10.61 19.03 -6.78
CA VAL A 129 -9.26 18.92 -7.30
C VAL A 129 -8.61 20.30 -7.27
N PRO A 130 -7.58 20.53 -6.42
CA PRO A 130 -6.86 21.80 -6.40
C PRO A 130 -6.14 22.01 -7.74
N GLY A 131 -6.13 23.25 -8.23
CA GLY A 131 -5.52 23.60 -9.51
C GLY A 131 -6.42 23.41 -10.74
N PHE A 132 -7.54 22.68 -10.62
CA PHE A 132 -8.52 22.56 -11.69
C PHE A 132 -9.55 23.68 -11.58
N SER A 133 -9.46 24.66 -12.48
CA SER A 133 -10.44 25.75 -12.56
C SER A 133 -11.63 25.32 -13.41
N PRO A 134 -12.88 25.54 -12.97
CA PRO A 134 -14.06 25.27 -13.80
C PRO A 134 -14.15 26.18 -15.04
N ARG A 135 -13.28 27.21 -15.12
CA ARG A 135 -13.20 28.14 -16.25
C ARG A 135 -12.32 27.66 -17.39
N PHE A 136 -11.47 26.65 -17.15
CA PHE A 136 -10.51 26.21 -18.15
C PHE A 136 -10.47 24.70 -18.22
N MET A 137 -10.47 24.17 -19.43
CA MET A 137 -10.26 22.74 -19.63
C MET A 137 -8.85 22.35 -19.17
N PRO A 138 -8.70 21.31 -18.33
CA PRO A 138 -7.39 20.83 -17.89
C PRO A 138 -6.63 20.22 -19.06
N LYS A 139 -5.31 20.36 -19.11
CA LYS A 139 -4.51 19.80 -20.22
C LYS A 139 -4.50 18.27 -20.17
N GLY A 140 -4.28 17.63 -21.31
CA GLY A 140 -4.18 16.16 -21.41
C GLY A 140 -3.27 15.52 -20.36
N PRO A 141 -2.02 15.99 -20.17
CA PRO A 141 -1.12 15.47 -19.15
C PRO A 141 -1.59 15.70 -17.71
N GLU A 142 -2.21 16.84 -17.41
CA GLU A 142 -2.75 17.15 -16.07
C GLU A 142 -3.92 16.22 -15.74
N LEU A 143 -4.78 15.97 -16.73
CA LEU A 143 -5.89 15.03 -16.60
C LEU A 143 -5.40 13.60 -16.44
N ARG A 144 -4.36 13.21 -17.19
CA ARG A 144 -3.71 11.91 -17.06
C ARG A 144 -3.14 11.70 -15.66
N GLN A 145 -2.44 12.69 -15.11
CA GLN A 145 -1.91 12.63 -13.75
C GLN A 145 -3.02 12.37 -12.73
N LEU A 146 -4.12 13.13 -12.79
CA LEU A 146 -5.27 12.93 -11.89
C LEU A 146 -5.84 11.51 -12.00
N LEU A 147 -5.96 10.99 -13.22
CA LEU A 147 -6.50 9.65 -13.47
C LEU A 147 -5.58 8.54 -12.93
N ASP A 148 -4.27 8.71 -13.09
CA ASP A 148 -3.28 7.80 -12.52
C ASP A 148 -3.30 7.85 -10.99
N GLU A 149 -3.40 9.04 -10.37
CA GLU A 149 -3.57 9.19 -8.92
C GLU A 149 -4.83 8.49 -8.40
N ILE A 150 -5.93 8.53 -9.15
CA ILE A 150 -7.18 7.84 -8.80
C ILE A 150 -7.02 6.31 -8.93
N ALA A 151 -6.31 5.84 -9.94
CA ALA A 151 -6.12 4.42 -10.19
C ALA A 151 -5.04 3.77 -9.29
N GLU A 152 -4.12 4.58 -8.76
CA GLU A 152 -2.94 4.12 -8.04
C GLU A 152 -3.24 3.23 -6.82
N PRO A 153 -4.21 3.55 -5.94
CA PRO A 153 -4.53 2.68 -4.81
C PRO A 153 -4.92 1.26 -5.23
N ALA A 154 -5.72 1.13 -6.30
CA ALA A 154 -6.13 -0.16 -6.84
C ALA A 154 -4.95 -0.92 -7.48
N ARG A 155 -4.06 -0.21 -8.21
CA ARG A 155 -2.85 -0.81 -8.80
C ARG A 155 -1.91 -1.34 -7.72
N THR A 156 -1.60 -0.51 -6.73
CA THR A 156 -0.74 -0.86 -5.59
C THR A 156 -1.34 -2.05 -4.83
N PHE A 157 -2.63 -2.02 -4.52
CA PHE A 157 -3.28 -3.11 -3.78
C PHE A 157 -3.30 -4.43 -4.57
N ARG A 158 -3.55 -4.40 -5.88
CA ARG A 158 -3.41 -5.59 -6.74
C ARG A 158 -1.98 -6.14 -6.69
N GLY A 159 -0.97 -5.28 -6.73
CA GLY A 159 0.43 -5.67 -6.58
C GLY A 159 0.71 -6.34 -5.23
N GLN A 160 0.15 -5.81 -4.14
CA GLN A 160 0.22 -6.39 -2.80
C GLN A 160 -0.42 -7.78 -2.73
N LEU A 161 -1.59 -7.97 -3.34
CA LEU A 161 -2.25 -9.29 -3.41
C LEU A 161 -1.42 -10.30 -4.19
N HIS A 162 -0.85 -9.92 -5.34
CA HIS A 162 0.03 -10.80 -6.11
C HIS A 162 1.25 -11.22 -5.28
N ARG A 163 1.86 -10.29 -4.54
CA ARG A 163 2.99 -10.61 -3.64
C ARG A 163 2.57 -11.55 -2.51
N LEU A 164 1.41 -11.31 -1.91
CA LEU A 164 0.89 -12.15 -0.82
C LEU A 164 0.61 -13.58 -1.30
N LEU A 165 0.02 -13.74 -2.47
CA LEU A 165 -0.27 -15.05 -3.08
C LEU A 165 1.02 -15.80 -3.48
N ALA A 166 2.09 -15.07 -3.78
CA ALA A 166 3.41 -15.63 -4.08
C ALA A 166 4.32 -15.78 -2.84
N ALA A 167 3.87 -15.33 -1.66
CA ALA A 167 4.72 -15.28 -0.47
C ALA A 167 5.05 -16.67 0.04
N LYS A 168 6.32 -16.85 0.45
CA LYS A 168 6.75 -18.08 1.12
C LYS A 168 6.38 -18.00 2.60
N VAL A 169 5.76 -19.05 3.11
CA VAL A 169 5.46 -19.16 4.54
C VAL A 169 6.74 -19.50 5.27
N GLU A 170 7.14 -18.65 6.21
CA GLU A 170 8.24 -18.97 7.12
C GLU A 170 7.77 -20.06 8.05
N GLU A 171 8.34 -21.24 7.90
CA GLU A 171 8.21 -22.27 8.92
C GLU A 171 8.74 -21.69 10.23
N PRO A 172 8.02 -21.85 11.35
CA PRO A 172 8.58 -21.47 12.62
C PRO A 172 9.88 -22.25 12.74
N SER A 173 11.01 -21.53 12.78
CA SER A 173 12.28 -22.09 13.20
C SER A 173 11.94 -22.93 14.42
N ARG A 174 12.00 -24.26 14.27
CA ARG A 174 12.11 -25.12 15.43
C ARG A 174 13.29 -24.51 16.15
N ARG A 175 13.04 -23.87 17.30
CA ARG A 175 14.11 -23.59 18.24
C ARG A 175 14.85 -24.91 18.31
N ASP A 176 16.05 -24.94 17.74
CA ASP A 176 16.91 -26.11 17.83
C ASP A 176 16.81 -26.52 19.29
N GLY A 177 16.30 -27.74 19.46
CA GLY A 177 15.94 -28.26 20.77
C GLY A 177 17.08 -27.92 21.71
N SER A 178 16.71 -27.52 22.93
CA SER A 178 17.58 -27.47 24.11
C SER A 178 18.94 -28.08 23.77
N ARG A 179 19.97 -27.25 23.58
CA ARG A 179 21.35 -27.73 23.48
C ARG A 179 21.56 -28.55 24.75
N THR A 180 21.26 -29.84 24.69
CA THR A 180 21.72 -30.83 25.63
C THR A 180 23.20 -30.84 25.32
N LEU A 181 23.92 -30.05 26.11
CA LEU A 181 25.36 -30.05 26.11
C LEU A 181 25.77 -31.52 26.17
N PRO A 182 26.69 -31.98 25.29
CA PRO A 182 27.21 -33.33 25.36
C PRO A 182 27.53 -33.68 26.81
N PRO A 183 27.31 -34.92 27.27
CA PRO A 183 27.53 -35.29 28.68
C PRO A 183 28.93 -34.89 29.16
N GLU A 184 29.91 -34.88 28.27
CA GLU A 184 31.28 -34.39 28.46
C GLU A 184 31.36 -32.90 28.85
N VAL A 185 30.56 -32.04 28.21
CA VAL A 185 30.50 -30.60 28.53
C VAL A 185 29.66 -30.35 29.77
N SER A 186 28.60 -31.13 29.98
CA SER A 186 27.81 -31.07 31.23
C SER A 186 28.64 -31.50 32.44
N ALA A 187 29.55 -32.46 32.29
CA ALA A 187 30.47 -32.90 33.35
C ALA A 187 31.52 -31.84 33.73
N LEU A 188 31.94 -30.97 32.79
CA LEU A 188 32.83 -29.84 33.09
C LEU A 188 32.18 -28.78 34.00
N PHE A 189 30.84 -28.68 33.98
CA PHE A 189 30.08 -27.78 34.84
C PHE A 189 29.47 -28.46 36.08
N ALA A 190 29.51 -29.80 36.15
CA ALA A 190 29.15 -30.56 37.32
C ALA A 190 30.24 -30.35 38.39
N ARG A 191 30.01 -29.42 39.31
CA ARG A 191 30.89 -29.22 40.47
C ARG A 191 30.88 -30.50 41.32
N PRO A 192 32.05 -31.02 41.74
CA PRO A 192 32.07 -32.06 42.76
C PRO A 192 31.48 -31.50 44.06
N GLU A 193 30.48 -32.19 44.59
CA GLU A 193 29.91 -31.86 45.90
C GLU A 193 31.04 -31.87 46.95
N GLY A 194 31.25 -30.72 47.60
CA GLY A 194 32.17 -30.60 48.74
C GLY A 194 33.34 -29.64 48.57
N GLU A 195 33.57 -29.06 47.38
CA GLU A 195 34.67 -28.11 47.22
C GLU A 195 34.31 -26.73 47.80
N ARG A 196 34.74 -26.48 49.05
CA ARG A 196 34.62 -25.18 49.72
C ARG A 196 35.43 -24.14 48.94
N VAL A 197 34.75 -23.38 48.09
CA VAL A 197 35.29 -22.17 47.46
C VAL A 197 35.81 -21.24 48.55
N ARG A 198 37.13 -21.18 48.74
CA ARG A 198 37.75 -20.13 49.55
C ARG A 198 37.47 -18.81 48.84
N ARG A 199 36.48 -18.06 49.34
CA ARG A 199 36.19 -16.69 48.93
C ARG A 199 37.46 -15.87 49.13
N ARG A 200 38.26 -15.69 48.07
CA ARG A 200 39.26 -14.62 48.06
C ARG A 200 38.47 -13.33 48.01
N ARG A 201 38.55 -12.54 49.08
CA ARG A 201 38.10 -11.14 49.08
C ARG A 201 38.79 -10.47 47.88
N PRO A 202 38.06 -9.80 46.98
CA PRO A 202 38.71 -8.88 46.07
C PRO A 202 39.41 -7.82 46.93
N LEU A 203 40.71 -7.63 46.72
CA LEU A 203 41.39 -6.44 47.20
C LEU A 203 40.74 -5.27 46.45
N ASN A 204 40.04 -4.38 47.15
CA ASN A 204 39.64 -3.08 46.62
C ASN A 204 40.91 -2.34 46.19
N PRO A 205 41.11 -2.04 44.90
CA PRO A 205 42.03 -1.00 44.51
C PRO A 205 41.26 0.32 44.54
N SER A 206 41.78 1.29 45.30
CA SER A 206 41.36 2.69 45.38
C SER A 206 40.15 3.01 46.27
N GLY A 207 40.43 3.74 47.35
CA GLY A 207 39.47 4.43 48.18
C GLY A 207 38.86 5.62 47.44
N VAL A 208 37.77 5.37 46.72
CA VAL A 208 36.90 6.43 46.24
C VAL A 208 35.70 6.51 47.19
N ASP A 209 35.69 7.57 47.99
CA ASP A 209 34.60 7.88 48.90
C ASP A 209 33.43 8.44 48.08
N HIS A 210 32.33 7.69 47.99
CA HIS A 210 31.12 8.08 47.24
C HIS A 210 30.11 8.86 48.11
N SER A 211 30.54 9.43 49.23
CA SER A 211 29.68 10.15 50.18
C SER A 211 29.33 11.59 49.78
N ALA A 212 29.89 12.13 48.69
CA ALA A 212 29.53 13.45 48.20
C ALA A 212 28.27 13.38 47.29
N PRO A 213 27.18 14.13 47.59
CA PRO A 213 25.99 14.15 46.76
C PRO A 213 26.29 14.80 45.39
N TYR A 214 25.88 14.13 44.32
CA TYR A 214 26.00 14.61 42.95
C TYR A 214 25.18 15.90 42.77
N HIS A 215 25.85 17.04 42.61
CA HIS A 215 25.22 18.25 42.10
C HIS A 215 25.08 18.16 40.57
N PHE A 216 23.86 17.90 40.10
CA PHE A 216 23.51 18.11 38.70
C PHE A 216 23.26 19.60 38.46
N ALA A 217 24.20 20.27 37.80
CA ALA A 217 23.95 21.59 37.24
C ALA A 217 23.23 21.42 35.90
N VAL A 218 21.92 21.69 35.89
CA VAL A 218 21.15 21.85 34.64
C VAL A 218 21.54 23.20 34.06
N LYS A 219 22.28 23.20 32.95
CA LYS A 219 22.35 24.36 32.06
C LYS A 219 21.30 24.19 30.98
N GLY A 220 20.27 25.02 31.05
CA GLY A 220 19.46 25.34 29.88
C GLY A 220 20.20 26.32 28.98
N GLU A 221 20.00 26.16 27.67
CA GLU A 221 19.48 27.16 26.74
C GLU A 221 19.06 26.44 25.45
#